data_AF-A0A3D8SLN8-F1
#
_entry.id   AF-A0A3D8SLN8-F1
#
_cell.length_a   1.000
_cell.length_b   1.000
_cell.length_c   1.000
_cell.angle_alpha   90.00
_cell.angle_beta   90.00
_cell.angle_gamma   90.00
#
_symmetry.space_group_name_H-M   'P 1'
#
loop_
_entity.id
_entity.type
_entity.pdbx_description
1 polymer ?
#
loop_
_entity_poly.entity_id
_entity_poly.type
_entity_poly.pdbx_seq_one_letter_code
_entity_poly.pdbx_strand_id
1 'polypeptide(L)'
;MYTKSILLLALSTASMVSAHGKILAVTGDAGGNGTALGIKGASVATFGANSATEKDTTVFGGNANKPMTDGLGKTAASGKLTMAMLSEAVAQSGTTLPQVSASGGSINGTWRIVTSDGTANNKAGNLFAVVDSTGTGAYSTGTQLTVSSSMVGNGQGNVVQRAVTRALRAVGIQRRATNVGADASFSVKIPAGTTCTGSDATTGMKNVCLLKVANNNNNGPFGGNVAFQIAGTSTATNTTAKREESFQA
;
A
#
# COMPACT_ATOMS: atom_id res chain seq x y z
N MET A 1 -27.42 -1.97 55.16
CA MET A 1 -27.16 -3.14 54.29
C MET A 1 -26.67 -2.60 52.95
N TYR A 2 -25.50 -3.05 52.50
CA TYR A 2 -24.70 -2.41 51.44
C TYR A 2 -25.26 -2.66 50.03
N THR A 3 -25.55 -1.59 49.29
CA THR A 3 -25.85 -1.64 47.86
C THR A 3 -24.54 -1.78 47.08
N LYS A 4 -24.29 -2.97 46.52
CA LYS A 4 -23.12 -3.26 45.68
C LYS A 4 -23.25 -2.53 44.34
N SER A 5 -22.48 -1.46 44.17
CA SER A 5 -22.28 -0.84 42.85
C SER A 5 -21.19 -1.61 42.11
N ILE A 6 -21.56 -2.33 41.05
CA ILE A 6 -20.63 -2.95 40.12
C ILE A 6 -20.28 -1.89 39.07
N LEU A 7 -19.08 -1.32 39.18
CA LEU A 7 -18.51 -0.46 38.14
C LEU A 7 -17.98 -1.36 37.01
N LEU A 8 -18.70 -1.44 35.90
CA LEU A 8 -18.19 -2.02 34.66
C LEU A 8 -17.21 -1.03 34.01
N LEU A 9 -15.90 -1.27 34.19
CA LEU A 9 -14.86 -0.61 33.41
C LEU A 9 -14.94 -1.14 31.97
N ALA A 10 -15.61 -0.40 31.09
CA ALA A 10 -15.52 -0.60 29.65
C ALA A 10 -14.09 -0.27 29.21
N LEU A 11 -13.25 -1.29 29.05
CA LEU A 11 -11.92 -1.17 28.48
C LEU A 11 -12.08 -0.82 27.00
N SER A 12 -12.17 0.47 26.67
CA SER A 12 -12.12 0.91 25.29
C SER A 12 -10.79 0.43 24.70
N THR A 13 -10.85 -0.52 23.77
CA THR A 13 -9.69 -0.93 22.97
C THR A 13 -9.33 0.25 22.06
N ALA A 14 -8.67 1.25 22.62
CA ALA A 14 -8.03 2.30 21.84
C ALA A 14 -7.06 1.58 20.91
N SER A 15 -7.41 1.53 19.63
CA SER A 15 -6.57 0.95 18.60
C SER A 15 -5.19 1.57 18.75
N MET A 16 -4.21 0.76 19.11
CA MET A 16 -2.82 1.16 19.19
C MET A 16 -2.39 1.48 17.76
N VAL A 17 -2.48 2.76 17.43
CA VAL A 17 -2.00 3.28 16.17
C VAL A 17 -0.48 3.24 16.22
N SER A 18 0.13 2.40 15.41
CA SER A 18 1.57 2.26 15.32
C SER A 18 1.96 2.04 13.87
N ALA A 19 2.93 2.83 13.42
CA ALA A 19 3.74 2.68 12.22
C ALA A 19 3.10 2.63 10.85
N HIS A 20 3.38 3.65 10.04
CA HIS A 20 2.58 3.92 8.86
C HIS A 20 3.51 4.12 7.66
N GLY A 21 3.47 3.16 6.73
CA GLY A 21 4.02 3.28 5.39
C GLY A 21 2.89 3.15 4.40
N LYS A 22 2.86 3.98 3.35
CA LYS A 22 1.83 3.85 2.30
C LYS A 22 2.43 4.05 0.92
N ILE A 23 1.85 3.35 -0.07
CA ILE A 23 2.20 3.53 -1.47
C ILE A 23 1.30 4.63 -2.03
N LEU A 24 1.90 5.69 -2.57
CA LEU A 24 1.15 6.84 -3.07
C LEU A 24 0.82 6.73 -4.55
N ALA A 25 1.81 6.31 -5.30
CA ALA A 25 1.79 6.26 -6.74
C ALA A 25 2.72 5.15 -7.20
N VAL A 26 2.34 4.51 -8.29
CA VAL A 26 3.14 3.53 -9.01
C VAL A 26 2.97 3.71 -10.50
N THR A 27 3.98 3.32 -11.25
CA THR A 27 4.01 3.29 -12.71
C THR A 27 4.67 2.00 -13.14
N GLY A 28 4.09 1.33 -14.13
CA GLY A 28 4.69 0.16 -14.75
C GLY A 28 5.73 0.56 -15.79
N ASP A 29 6.70 -0.30 -16.07
CA ASP A 29 7.75 -0.02 -17.06
C ASP A 29 7.20 0.15 -18.49
N ALA A 30 6.06 -0.46 -18.79
CA ALA A 30 5.34 -0.28 -20.06
C ALA A 30 4.27 0.82 -19.99
N GLY A 31 4.30 1.66 -18.95
CA GLY A 31 3.38 2.78 -18.73
C GLY A 31 2.23 2.47 -17.77
N GLY A 32 1.19 3.31 -17.83
CA GLY A 32 0.06 3.26 -16.89
C GLY A 32 0.43 3.69 -15.46
N ASN A 33 -0.58 4.07 -14.70
CA ASN A 33 -0.41 4.63 -13.35
C ASN A 33 -1.35 3.93 -12.38
N GLY A 34 -0.96 3.91 -11.11
CA GLY A 34 -1.75 3.30 -10.05
C GLY A 34 -1.48 3.93 -8.70
N THR A 35 -2.32 3.60 -7.73
CA THR A 35 -2.07 3.78 -6.29
C THR A 35 -2.50 2.53 -5.55
N ALA A 36 -2.20 2.43 -4.26
CA ALA A 36 -2.66 1.29 -3.48
C ALA A 36 -4.18 1.35 -3.22
N LEU A 37 -4.78 0.17 -3.08
CA LEU A 37 -6.19 0.05 -2.70
C LEU A 37 -6.45 0.73 -1.35
N GLY A 38 -7.59 1.42 -1.26
CA GLY A 38 -8.06 2.04 -0.02
C GLY A 38 -7.31 3.30 0.43
N ILE A 39 -6.42 3.84 -0.40
CA ILE A 39 -5.81 5.17 -0.25
C ILE A 39 -6.84 6.24 -0.60
N LYS A 40 -7.04 7.23 0.27
CA LYS A 40 -7.92 8.38 0.02
C LYS A 40 -7.18 9.66 -0.40
N GLY A 41 -5.88 9.55 -0.64
CA GLY A 41 -5.06 10.59 -1.28
C GLY A 41 -5.05 11.90 -0.49
N ALA A 42 -5.36 13.01 -1.16
CA ALA A 42 -5.31 14.37 -0.59
C ALA A 42 -6.31 14.61 0.56
N SER A 43 -7.29 13.73 0.75
CA SER A 43 -8.26 13.84 1.87
C SER A 43 -7.69 13.40 3.23
N VAL A 44 -6.52 12.76 3.25
CA VAL A 44 -5.78 12.41 4.48
C VAL A 44 -4.61 13.36 4.63
N ALA A 45 -4.48 13.95 5.82
CA ALA A 45 -3.43 14.93 6.10
C ALA A 45 -2.04 14.32 5.87
N THR A 46 -1.11 15.07 5.29
CA THR A 46 0.28 14.63 5.11
C THR A 46 1.10 14.82 6.39
N PHE A 47 0.85 15.92 7.10
CA PHE A 47 1.57 16.33 8.32
C PHE A 47 0.60 16.61 9.46
N GLY A 48 1.10 16.55 10.69
CA GLY A 48 0.33 16.84 11.90
C GLY A 48 0.22 15.62 12.81
N ALA A 49 -0.86 15.56 13.59
CA ALA A 49 -1.09 14.45 14.51
C ALA A 49 -1.20 13.12 13.77
N ASN A 50 -0.53 12.09 14.28
CA ASN A 50 -0.53 10.72 13.76
C ASN A 50 -1.94 10.23 13.35
N SER A 51 -2.94 10.40 14.22
CA SER A 51 -4.34 10.01 13.95
C SER A 51 -4.98 10.67 12.73
N ALA A 52 -4.45 11.80 12.27
CA ALA A 52 -4.88 12.49 11.06
C ALA A 52 -4.11 12.05 9.81
N THR A 53 -2.86 11.59 9.95
CA THR A 53 -1.95 11.32 8.81
C THR A 53 -1.88 9.86 8.39
N GLU A 54 -2.29 8.98 9.29
CA GLU A 54 -2.05 7.54 9.21
C GLU A 54 -3.23 6.75 8.61
N LYS A 55 -4.32 7.44 8.28
CA LYS A 55 -5.60 6.79 7.94
C LYS A 55 -5.55 5.93 6.67
N ASP A 56 -4.60 6.20 5.79
CA ASP A 56 -4.43 5.52 4.50
C ASP A 56 -3.46 4.34 4.53
N THR A 57 -2.72 4.10 5.61
CA THR A 57 -1.80 2.96 5.60
C THR A 57 -2.56 1.67 5.67
N THR A 58 -2.26 0.75 4.76
CA THR A 58 -2.75 -0.62 4.85
C THR A 58 -2.01 -1.34 5.96
N VAL A 59 -2.76 -1.87 6.91
CA VAL A 59 -2.29 -2.81 7.93
C VAL A 59 -2.67 -4.21 7.49
N PHE A 60 -1.68 -5.05 7.28
CA PHE A 60 -1.88 -6.47 6.98
C PHE A 60 -1.98 -7.30 8.26
N GLY A 61 -2.76 -8.38 8.20
CA GLY A 61 -2.80 -9.36 9.28
C GLY A 61 -1.59 -10.30 9.25
N GLY A 62 -1.31 -10.94 10.39
CA GLY A 62 -0.30 -11.98 10.52
C GLY A 62 1.07 -11.48 10.98
N ASN A 63 2.09 -12.31 10.81
CA ASN A 63 3.46 -12.02 11.24
C ASN A 63 4.19 -11.18 10.17
N ALA A 64 4.76 -10.04 10.57
CA ALA A 64 5.44 -9.13 9.65
C ALA A 64 6.68 -9.70 8.95
N ASN A 65 7.25 -10.79 9.47
CA ASN A 65 8.33 -11.53 8.82
C ASN A 65 7.83 -12.63 7.87
N LYS A 66 6.51 -12.78 7.71
CA LYS A 66 5.87 -13.74 6.82
C LYS A 66 4.94 -12.99 5.84
N PRO A 67 5.47 -12.39 4.77
CA PRO A 67 4.69 -11.52 3.88
C PRO A 67 3.63 -12.27 3.05
N MET A 68 3.81 -13.58 2.85
CA MET A 68 2.90 -14.48 2.11
C MET A 68 1.69 -14.90 2.95
N THR A 69 1.01 -13.93 3.56
CA THR A 69 -0.27 -14.11 4.25
C THR A 69 -1.40 -13.53 3.41
N ASP A 70 -2.49 -14.30 3.30
CA ASP A 70 -3.66 -13.92 2.52
C ASP A 70 -4.38 -12.69 3.10
N GLY A 71 -5.11 -12.03 2.20
CA GLY A 71 -5.95 -10.90 2.50
C GLY A 71 -5.32 -9.56 2.18
N LEU A 72 -6.19 -8.64 1.76
CA LEU A 72 -5.81 -7.30 1.34
C LEU A 72 -5.55 -6.34 2.52
N GLY A 73 -5.74 -6.77 3.77
CA GLY A 73 -5.59 -5.92 4.94
C GLY A 73 -6.71 -4.90 5.11
N LYS A 74 -6.43 -3.84 5.86
CA LYS A 74 -7.38 -2.77 6.17
C LYS A 74 -6.67 -1.42 6.32
N THR A 75 -7.36 -0.33 6.01
CA THR A 75 -6.93 1.03 6.38
C THR A 75 -7.91 1.60 7.42
N ALA A 76 -7.50 2.63 8.17
CA ALA A 76 -8.41 3.27 9.12
C ALA A 76 -9.47 4.14 8.40
N ALA A 77 -9.14 4.69 7.23
CA ALA A 77 -10.07 5.48 6.40
C ALA A 77 -11.11 4.61 5.69
N SER A 78 -10.71 3.47 5.14
CA SER A 78 -11.52 2.67 4.22
C SER A 78 -12.00 1.35 4.84
N GLY A 79 -11.53 0.99 6.04
CA GLY A 79 -11.85 -0.28 6.67
C GLY A 79 -11.19 -1.45 5.96
N LYS A 80 -11.85 -2.62 5.94
CA LYS A 80 -11.35 -3.83 5.28
C LYS A 80 -11.25 -3.60 3.77
N LEU A 81 -10.06 -3.84 3.20
CA LEU A 81 -9.84 -3.65 1.78
C LEU A 81 -10.45 -4.78 0.96
N THR A 82 -11.02 -4.41 -0.18
CA THR A 82 -11.63 -5.33 -1.16
C THR A 82 -11.27 -4.88 -2.57
N MET A 83 -11.43 -5.78 -3.55
CA MET A 83 -11.19 -5.43 -4.96
C MET A 83 -12.12 -4.36 -5.50
N ALA A 84 -13.31 -4.18 -4.92
CA ALA A 84 -14.23 -3.10 -5.31
C ALA A 84 -13.63 -1.69 -5.14
N MET A 85 -12.66 -1.55 -4.23
CA MET A 85 -11.92 -0.30 -4.01
C MET A 85 -10.92 0.02 -5.12
N LEU A 86 -10.75 -0.86 -6.12
CA LEU A 86 -9.94 -0.57 -7.31
C LEU A 86 -10.49 0.63 -8.07
N SER A 87 -11.81 0.80 -8.11
CA SER A 87 -12.47 1.96 -8.73
C SER A 87 -11.97 3.29 -8.16
N GLU A 88 -11.79 3.37 -6.85
CA GLU A 88 -11.26 4.56 -6.18
C GLU A 88 -9.77 4.78 -6.46
N ALA A 89 -9.00 3.70 -6.58
CA ALA A 89 -7.57 3.79 -6.91
C ALA A 89 -7.36 4.26 -8.35
N VAL A 90 -8.15 3.73 -9.30
CA VAL A 90 -8.16 4.13 -10.72
C VAL A 90 -8.63 5.58 -10.86
N ALA A 91 -9.67 5.99 -10.13
CA ALA A 91 -10.12 7.38 -10.15
C ALA A 91 -9.03 8.39 -9.71
N GLN A 92 -8.11 7.97 -8.84
CA GLN A 92 -6.99 8.80 -8.38
C GLN A 92 -5.77 8.78 -9.30
N SER A 93 -5.60 7.73 -10.12
CA SER A 93 -4.35 7.48 -10.86
C SER A 93 -4.50 7.47 -12.38
N GLY A 94 -5.74 7.50 -12.88
CA GLY A 94 -6.06 7.43 -14.30
C GLY A 94 -6.66 6.09 -14.70
N THR A 95 -7.17 6.00 -15.93
CA THR A 95 -7.96 4.84 -16.41
C THR A 95 -7.13 3.60 -16.76
N THR A 96 -5.81 3.75 -16.87
CA THR A 96 -4.90 2.67 -17.27
C THR A 96 -4.04 2.25 -16.09
N LEU A 97 -4.25 1.02 -15.60
CA LEU A 97 -3.43 0.42 -14.54
C LEU A 97 -1.95 0.37 -14.93
N PRO A 98 -1.02 0.28 -13.97
CA PRO A 98 0.39 0.01 -14.25
C PRO A 98 0.54 -1.20 -15.19
N GLN A 99 1.26 -1.00 -16.29
CA GLN A 99 1.52 -2.02 -17.30
C GLN A 99 2.96 -2.52 -17.18
N VAL A 100 3.12 -3.83 -17.07
CA VAL A 100 4.43 -4.47 -16.94
C VAL A 100 4.78 -5.20 -18.23
N SER A 101 6.01 -5.07 -18.72
CA SER A 101 6.43 -5.77 -19.94
C SER A 101 6.29 -7.30 -19.84
N ALA A 102 5.77 -7.93 -20.89
CA ALA A 102 5.53 -9.38 -20.92
C ALA A 102 6.80 -10.23 -20.80
N SER A 103 7.95 -9.71 -21.26
CA SER A 103 9.27 -10.33 -21.13
C SER A 103 9.89 -10.20 -19.73
N GLY A 104 9.12 -9.76 -18.74
CA GLY A 104 9.62 -9.32 -17.44
C GLY A 104 9.88 -7.82 -17.44
N GLY A 105 9.53 -7.17 -16.34
CA GLY A 105 9.49 -5.71 -16.25
C GLY A 105 9.58 -5.24 -14.80
N SER A 106 9.12 -4.03 -14.54
CA SER A 106 9.17 -3.46 -13.19
C SER A 106 7.98 -2.56 -12.88
N ILE A 107 7.61 -2.55 -11.60
CA ILE A 107 6.71 -1.56 -11.04
C ILE A 107 7.57 -0.63 -10.18
N ASN A 108 7.56 0.65 -10.52
CA ASN A 108 8.26 1.70 -9.80
C ASN A 108 7.25 2.54 -9.05
N GLY A 109 7.58 3.02 -7.86
CA GLY A 109 6.63 3.79 -7.08
C GLY A 109 7.23 4.63 -5.98
N THR A 110 6.35 5.39 -5.34
CA THR A 110 6.68 6.23 -4.19
C THR A 110 6.06 5.64 -2.94
N TRP A 111 6.91 5.38 -1.96
CA TRP A 111 6.52 5.02 -0.62
C TRP A 111 6.64 6.23 0.29
N ARG A 112 5.56 6.54 1.00
CA ARG A 112 5.56 7.51 2.07
C ARG A 112 5.82 6.84 3.40
N ILE A 113 6.89 7.27 4.05
CA ILE A 113 7.17 7.04 5.46
C ILE A 113 6.31 8.05 6.24
N VAL A 114 5.12 7.62 6.66
CA VAL A 114 4.21 8.46 7.44
C VAL A 114 4.78 8.67 8.84
N THR A 115 5.33 7.61 9.46
CA THR A 115 6.00 7.69 10.76
C THR A 115 7.34 6.95 10.78
N SER A 116 8.18 7.23 11.79
CA SER A 116 9.58 6.74 11.89
C SER A 116 9.78 5.21 11.82
N ASP A 117 8.71 4.46 12.00
CA ASP A 117 8.59 3.00 12.04
C ASP A 117 7.92 2.43 10.76
N GLY A 118 7.53 3.28 9.81
CA GLY A 118 7.13 2.92 8.43
C GLY A 118 8.30 2.70 7.47
N THR A 119 9.48 2.35 8.01
CA THR A 119 10.73 2.18 7.25
C THR A 119 10.90 0.74 6.74
N ALA A 120 11.96 0.50 5.97
CA ALA A 120 12.22 -0.75 5.29
C ALA A 120 12.71 -1.91 6.19
N ASN A 121 12.68 -3.13 5.64
CA ASN A 121 12.87 -4.39 6.35
C ASN A 121 14.27 -4.61 6.91
N ASN A 122 15.26 -4.07 6.22
CA ASN A 122 16.67 -4.33 6.49
C ASN A 122 17.50 -3.07 6.24
N LYS A 123 18.78 -3.10 6.61
CA LYS A 123 19.70 -1.97 6.43
C LYS A 123 19.85 -1.53 4.96
N ALA A 124 19.62 -2.45 4.02
CA ALA A 124 19.68 -2.19 2.59
C ALA A 124 18.43 -1.47 2.05
N GLY A 125 17.42 -1.22 2.88
CA GLY A 125 16.22 -0.51 2.43
C GLY A 125 15.18 -1.39 1.76
N ASN A 126 15.28 -2.71 1.83
CA ASN A 126 14.38 -3.56 1.06
C ASN A 126 12.98 -3.69 1.71
N LEU A 127 11.94 -3.78 0.88
CA LEU A 127 10.59 -4.19 1.31
C LEU A 127 10.29 -5.61 0.82
N PHE A 128 9.23 -6.20 1.34
CA PHE A 128 8.68 -7.44 0.79
C PHE A 128 7.71 -7.08 -0.32
N ALA A 129 7.73 -7.88 -1.38
CA ALA A 129 6.68 -7.89 -2.38
C ALA A 129 6.11 -9.30 -2.53
N VAL A 130 4.81 -9.42 -2.81
CA VAL A 130 4.20 -10.68 -3.23
C VAL A 130 3.26 -10.42 -4.38
N VAL A 131 3.44 -11.14 -5.49
CA VAL A 131 2.53 -11.10 -6.63
C VAL A 131 1.49 -12.20 -6.47
N ASP A 132 0.23 -11.82 -6.51
CA ASP A 132 -0.93 -12.70 -6.66
C ASP A 132 -1.48 -12.57 -8.08
N SER A 133 -1.33 -13.64 -8.88
CA SER A 133 -1.81 -13.72 -10.26
C SER A 133 -3.33 -13.76 -10.36
N THR A 134 -4.02 -14.19 -9.30
CA THR A 134 -5.48 -14.31 -9.28
C THR A 134 -6.18 -12.98 -9.00
N GLY A 135 -5.44 -11.98 -8.51
CA GLY A 135 -5.99 -10.67 -8.16
C GLY A 135 -7.04 -10.71 -7.04
N THR A 136 -7.00 -11.71 -6.15
CA THR A 136 -8.00 -11.90 -5.08
C THR A 136 -7.46 -11.62 -3.67
N GLY A 137 -6.14 -11.44 -3.55
CA GLY A 137 -5.43 -11.35 -2.26
C GLY A 137 -4.93 -12.70 -1.75
N ALA A 138 -4.78 -13.69 -2.64
CA ALA A 138 -4.28 -15.04 -2.34
C ALA A 138 -2.74 -15.08 -2.33
N TYR A 139 -2.13 -14.30 -1.43
CA TYR A 139 -0.67 -14.14 -1.34
C TYR A 139 0.07 -15.38 -0.83
N SER A 140 -0.62 -16.30 -0.12
CA SER A 140 -0.04 -17.55 0.37
C SER A 140 0.40 -18.48 -0.76
N THR A 141 -0.28 -18.41 -1.91
CA THR A 141 0.06 -19.12 -3.15
C THR A 141 0.79 -18.22 -4.17
N GLY A 142 1.10 -16.99 -3.78
CA GLY A 142 1.73 -16.00 -4.65
C GLY A 142 3.23 -16.23 -4.85
N THR A 143 3.84 -15.34 -5.63
CA THR A 143 5.30 -15.31 -5.80
C THR A 143 5.90 -14.20 -4.96
N GLN A 144 6.73 -14.56 -3.98
CA GLN A 144 7.45 -13.57 -3.17
C GLN A 144 8.63 -12.98 -3.95
N LEU A 145 8.73 -11.66 -3.89
CA LEU A 145 9.76 -10.84 -4.53
C LEU A 145 10.44 -9.96 -3.48
N THR A 146 11.58 -9.40 -3.87
CA THR A 146 12.25 -8.35 -3.08
C THR A 146 12.04 -7.01 -3.76
N VAL A 147 11.72 -6.00 -2.97
CA VAL A 147 11.61 -4.62 -3.42
C VAL A 147 12.89 -3.89 -3.08
N SER A 148 13.51 -3.27 -4.09
CA SER A 148 14.60 -2.33 -3.87
C SER A 148 14.01 -0.96 -3.56
N SER A 149 14.53 -0.26 -2.56
CA SER A 149 14.09 1.11 -2.30
C SER A 149 15.25 2.01 -1.88
N SER A 150 15.06 3.33 -2.04
CA SER A 150 16.00 4.34 -1.55
C SER A 150 15.84 4.63 -0.06
N MET A 151 15.04 3.84 0.67
CA MET A 151 14.89 3.98 2.11
C MET A 151 16.13 3.47 2.84
N VAL A 152 16.44 4.07 3.97
CA VAL A 152 17.30 3.45 4.99
C VAL A 152 16.41 2.63 5.93
N GLY A 153 16.64 1.31 6.01
CA GLY A 153 15.86 0.42 6.87
C GLY A 153 16.58 -0.08 8.13
N ASN A 154 15.88 -0.92 8.91
CA ASN A 154 16.29 -1.53 10.19
C ASN A 154 16.25 -0.63 11.45
N GLY A 155 15.12 0.03 11.75
CA GLY A 155 14.99 0.84 12.98
C GLY A 155 16.01 2.00 13.08
N GLN A 156 16.60 2.32 11.94
CA GLN A 156 17.64 3.32 11.70
C GLN A 156 17.14 4.36 10.71
N GLY A 157 15.84 4.69 10.78
CA GLY A 157 15.22 5.72 9.94
C GLY A 157 16.06 7.00 9.87
N ASN A 158 15.81 7.79 8.82
CA ASN A 158 16.55 8.98 8.39
C ASN A 158 17.44 9.59 9.48
N VAL A 159 18.76 9.60 9.22
CA VAL A 159 19.85 9.94 10.17
C VAL A 159 19.59 11.26 10.92
N VAL A 160 18.87 12.18 10.27
CA VAL A 160 18.50 13.50 10.78
C VAL A 160 17.60 13.43 12.04
N GLN A 161 16.73 12.43 12.17
CA GLN A 161 15.81 12.33 13.31
C GLN A 161 16.37 11.52 14.50
N ARG A 162 17.54 10.88 14.35
CA ARG A 162 18.06 9.92 15.34
C ARG A 162 18.60 10.55 16.63
N ALA A 163 19.09 11.78 16.57
CA ALA A 163 19.64 12.48 17.75
C ALA A 163 18.52 13.04 18.64
N VAL A 164 17.59 13.78 18.04
CA VAL A 164 16.47 14.42 18.75
C VAL A 164 15.48 13.39 19.29
N THR A 165 15.11 12.39 18.48
CA THR A 165 14.14 11.35 18.89
C THR A 165 14.69 10.43 19.98
N ARG A 166 15.99 10.08 19.95
CA ARG A 166 16.60 9.29 21.03
C ARG A 166 16.74 10.09 22.32
N ALA A 167 17.12 11.36 22.23
CA ALA A 167 17.16 12.24 23.40
C ALA A 167 15.77 12.34 24.06
N LEU A 168 14.72 12.56 23.27
CA LEU A 168 13.34 12.68 23.77
C LEU A 168 12.73 11.35 24.29
N ARG A 169 13.10 10.21 23.69
CA ARG A 169 12.75 8.87 24.21
C ARG A 169 13.48 8.54 25.51
N ALA A 170 14.76 8.90 25.61
CA ALA A 170 15.58 8.64 26.81
C ALA A 170 15.08 9.40 28.04
N VAL A 171 14.45 10.57 27.86
CA VAL A 171 13.82 11.34 28.95
C VAL A 171 12.32 11.06 29.11
N GLY A 172 11.77 10.02 28.47
CA GLY A 172 10.37 9.58 28.65
C GLY A 172 9.30 10.47 28.02
N ILE A 173 9.69 11.51 27.27
CA ILE A 173 8.78 12.48 26.64
C ILE A 173 8.18 11.94 25.33
N GLN A 174 8.82 10.97 24.67
CA GLN A 174 8.27 10.31 23.49
C GLN A 174 8.03 8.81 23.69
N ARG A 175 6.74 8.41 23.67
CA ARG A 175 6.31 7.00 23.66
C ARG A 175 5.84 6.49 22.29
N ARG A 176 5.72 7.36 21.28
CA ARG A 176 5.13 7.06 19.96
C ARG A 176 6.08 7.41 18.81
N ALA A 177 5.82 6.86 17.63
CA ALA A 177 6.55 7.21 16.41
C ALA A 177 6.21 8.64 15.97
N THR A 178 7.22 9.39 15.53
CA THR A 178 7.04 10.77 15.02
C THR A 178 6.58 10.74 13.59
N ASN A 179 5.63 11.62 13.22
CA ASN A 179 5.32 11.89 11.83
C ASN A 179 6.59 12.39 11.12
N VAL A 180 6.91 11.77 9.97
CA VAL A 180 8.11 12.11 9.18
C VAL A 180 7.72 12.72 7.85
N GLY A 181 6.64 12.21 7.23
CA GLY A 181 6.15 12.69 5.93
C GLY A 181 7.21 12.64 4.83
N ALA A 182 8.16 11.70 4.92
CA ALA A 182 9.24 11.56 3.95
C ALA A 182 8.89 10.53 2.88
N ASP A 183 9.37 10.77 1.66
CA ASP A 183 9.15 9.89 0.53
C ASP A 183 10.44 9.17 0.13
N ALA A 184 10.27 7.95 -0.36
CA ALA A 184 11.33 7.17 -0.97
C ALA A 184 10.80 6.46 -2.21
N SER A 185 11.65 6.39 -3.23
CA SER A 185 11.36 5.59 -4.42
C SER A 185 11.58 4.11 -4.13
N PHE A 186 10.75 3.25 -4.71
CA PHE A 186 10.96 1.82 -4.71
C PHE A 186 10.75 1.23 -6.11
N SER A 187 11.32 0.06 -6.35
CA SER A 187 11.19 -0.70 -7.59
C SER A 187 11.04 -2.18 -7.27
N VAL A 188 10.08 -2.82 -7.95
CA VAL A 188 9.82 -4.26 -7.86
C VAL A 188 9.97 -4.85 -9.25
N LYS A 189 10.89 -5.81 -9.41
CA LYS A 189 11.03 -6.56 -10.66
C LYS A 189 9.99 -7.67 -10.72
N ILE A 190 9.16 -7.64 -11.75
CA ILE A 190 8.16 -8.66 -12.02
C ILE A 190 8.77 -9.68 -12.98
N PRO A 191 8.77 -10.98 -12.64
CA PRO A 191 9.42 -12.00 -13.45
C PRO A 191 8.72 -12.17 -14.81
N ALA A 192 9.50 -12.55 -15.83
CA ALA A 192 8.98 -12.92 -17.13
C ALA A 192 8.00 -14.10 -17.01
N GLY A 193 6.98 -14.13 -17.87
CA GLY A 193 5.96 -15.17 -17.86
C GLY A 193 4.93 -15.03 -16.72
N THR A 194 4.96 -13.94 -15.94
CA THR A 194 3.85 -13.60 -15.03
C THR A 194 2.56 -13.50 -15.84
N THR A 195 1.51 -14.17 -15.36
CA THR A 195 0.17 -14.09 -15.95
C THR A 195 -0.81 -13.58 -14.91
N CYS A 196 -1.79 -12.82 -15.36
CA CYS A 196 -2.82 -12.24 -14.50
C CYS A 196 -4.19 -12.76 -14.94
N THR A 197 -4.95 -13.32 -14.01
CA THR A 197 -6.28 -13.89 -14.26
C THR A 197 -7.38 -13.17 -13.49
N GLY A 198 -7.01 -12.25 -12.60
CA GLY A 198 -7.95 -11.51 -11.79
C GLY A 198 -8.85 -10.60 -12.60
N SER A 199 -10.00 -10.29 -12.00
CA SER A 199 -10.92 -9.30 -12.53
C SER A 199 -11.60 -8.54 -11.40
N ASP A 200 -11.94 -7.29 -11.67
CA ASP A 200 -12.77 -6.49 -10.78
C ASP A 200 -14.09 -6.18 -11.49
N ALA A 201 -15.20 -6.53 -10.83
CA ALA A 201 -16.54 -6.31 -11.36
C ALA A 201 -16.92 -4.81 -11.35
N THR A 202 -16.33 -4.02 -10.45
CA THR A 202 -16.68 -2.61 -10.26
C THR A 202 -16.12 -1.74 -11.38
N THR A 203 -14.86 -1.95 -11.74
CA THR A 203 -14.18 -1.25 -12.85
C THR A 203 -14.34 -1.97 -14.19
N GLY A 204 -14.75 -3.25 -14.18
CA GLY A 204 -14.81 -4.10 -15.36
C GLY A 204 -13.44 -4.62 -15.84
N MET A 205 -12.34 -4.23 -15.17
CA MET A 205 -10.99 -4.58 -15.57
C MET A 205 -10.73 -6.09 -15.46
N LYS A 206 -10.01 -6.63 -16.45
CA LYS A 206 -9.65 -8.04 -16.58
C LYS A 206 -8.14 -8.21 -16.60
N ASN A 207 -7.65 -9.43 -16.43
CA ASN A 207 -6.23 -9.77 -16.43
C ASN A 207 -5.44 -8.92 -15.41
N VAL A 208 -6.02 -8.77 -14.22
CA VAL A 208 -5.45 -7.98 -13.12
C VAL A 208 -4.68 -8.88 -12.17
N CYS A 209 -3.42 -8.54 -11.91
CA CYS A 209 -2.65 -9.09 -10.80
C CYS A 209 -2.70 -8.11 -9.61
N LEU A 210 -2.44 -8.64 -8.42
CA LEU A 210 -2.18 -7.81 -7.24
C LEU A 210 -0.74 -7.94 -6.79
N LEU A 211 -0.11 -6.80 -6.54
CA LEU A 211 1.18 -6.69 -5.90
C LEU A 211 0.99 -6.17 -4.47
N LYS A 212 1.22 -7.04 -3.48
CA LYS A 212 1.39 -6.61 -2.09
C LYS A 212 2.80 -6.09 -1.92
N VAL A 213 2.96 -4.88 -1.38
CA VAL A 213 4.25 -4.38 -0.90
C VAL A 213 4.13 -4.05 0.58
N ALA A 214 5.01 -4.59 1.41
CA ALA A 214 4.93 -4.43 2.85
C ALA A 214 6.30 -4.36 3.53
N ASN A 215 6.35 -3.68 4.68
CA ASN A 215 7.48 -3.74 5.59
C ASN A 215 7.36 -4.87 6.64
N ASN A 216 8.39 -5.05 7.48
CA ASN A 216 8.48 -6.15 8.47
C ASN A 216 8.29 -5.70 9.93
N ASN A 217 7.49 -4.66 10.18
CA ASN A 217 7.31 -4.13 11.51
C ASN A 217 6.44 -5.04 12.41
N ASN A 218 6.90 -5.34 13.62
CA ASN A 218 6.19 -6.23 14.55
C ASN A 218 4.78 -5.75 14.95
N ASN A 219 4.50 -4.44 14.86
CA ASN A 219 3.16 -3.89 15.14
C ASN A 219 2.18 -4.05 13.96
N GLY A 220 2.65 -4.62 12.85
CA GLY A 220 1.89 -4.95 11.66
C GLY A 220 2.81 -4.89 10.44
N PRO A 221 2.73 -5.82 9.48
CA PRO A 221 3.22 -5.50 8.15
C PRO A 221 2.39 -4.33 7.59
N PHE A 222 3.04 -3.22 7.28
CA PHE A 222 2.41 -2.02 6.74
C PHE A 222 2.76 -1.85 5.27
N GLY A 223 1.84 -1.32 4.46
CA GLY A 223 2.13 -0.97 3.07
C GLY A 223 0.88 -0.78 2.22
N GLY A 224 0.73 -1.56 1.16
CA GLY A 224 -0.43 -1.49 0.28
C GLY A 224 -0.51 -2.61 -0.77
N ASN A 225 -1.68 -2.72 -1.39
CA ASN A 225 -1.92 -3.62 -2.53
C ASN A 225 -2.11 -2.78 -3.79
N VAL A 226 -1.35 -3.09 -4.82
CA VAL A 226 -1.36 -2.39 -6.10
C VAL A 226 -1.90 -3.35 -7.16
N ALA A 227 -2.94 -2.93 -7.87
CA ALA A 227 -3.40 -3.66 -9.05
C ALA A 227 -2.53 -3.28 -10.26
N PHE A 228 -2.18 -4.26 -11.09
CA PHE A 228 -1.42 -4.05 -12.32
C PHE A 228 -1.81 -5.08 -13.37
N GLN A 229 -1.37 -4.85 -14.61
CA GLN A 229 -1.58 -5.77 -15.73
C GLN A 229 -0.26 -6.02 -16.47
N ILE A 230 -0.21 -7.12 -17.21
CA ILE A 230 0.88 -7.37 -18.16
C ILE A 230 0.53 -6.69 -19.47
N ALA A 231 1.44 -5.86 -19.98
CA ALA A 231 1.27 -5.13 -21.22
C ALA A 231 0.96 -6.07 -22.38
N GLY A 232 0.06 -5.65 -23.27
CA GLY A 232 -0.34 -6.44 -24.44
C GLY A 232 -1.30 -7.60 -24.13
N THR A 233 -1.68 -7.81 -22.86
CA THR A 233 -2.71 -8.79 -22.46
C THR A 233 -4.06 -8.16 -22.13
N SER A 234 -4.13 -6.83 -22.04
CA SER A 234 -5.36 -6.07 -21.84
C SER A 234 -6.11 -5.91 -23.17
N THR A 235 -7.26 -6.58 -23.29
CA THR A 235 -8.23 -6.27 -24.35
C THR A 235 -8.64 -4.82 -24.19
N ALA A 236 -8.35 -3.99 -25.19
CA ALA A 236 -8.81 -2.61 -25.24
C ALA A 236 -10.31 -2.56 -24.95
N THR A 237 -10.72 -1.77 -23.96
CA THR A 237 -12.10 -1.29 -23.90
C THR A 237 -12.29 -0.44 -25.16
N ASN A 238 -12.84 -1.06 -26.21
CA ASN A 238 -13.31 -0.33 -27.38
C ASN A 238 -14.44 0.59 -26.91
N THR A 239 -14.09 1.79 -26.47
CA THR A 239 -15.04 2.89 -26.51
C THR A 239 -15.35 3.09 -27.98
N THR A 240 -16.50 2.60 -28.43
CA THR A 240 -17.04 2.90 -29.75
C THR A 240 -17.14 4.43 -29.85
N ALA A 241 -16.14 5.06 -30.46
CA ALA A 241 -16.20 6.45 -30.81
C ALA A 241 -17.38 6.61 -31.78
N LYS A 242 -18.40 7.34 -31.35
CA LYS A 242 -19.52 7.75 -32.18
C LYS A 242 -18.92 8.54 -33.36
N ARG A 243 -19.07 8.02 -34.57
CA ARG A 243 -18.67 8.71 -35.81
C ARG A 243 -19.42 10.03 -35.87
N GLU A 244 -18.71 11.16 -35.88
CA GLU A 244 -19.30 12.44 -36.26
C GLU A 244 -19.75 12.33 -37.72
N GLU A 245 -21.06 12.44 -37.96
CA GLU A 245 -21.58 12.72 -39.29
C GLU A 245 -21.36 14.21 -39.57
N SER A 246 -20.49 14.48 -40.53
CA SER A 246 -20.27 15.83 -41.06
C SER A 246 -21.57 16.34 -41.68
N PHE A 247 -22.16 17.36 -41.06
CA PHE A 247 -23.26 18.14 -41.62
C PHE A 247 -22.70 18.99 -42.78
N GLN A 248 -23.11 18.68 -44.01
CA GLN A 248 -22.87 19.53 -45.18
C GLN A 248 -24.04 20.53 -45.27
N ALA A 249 -23.71 21.82 -45.28
CA ALA A 249 -24.63 22.92 -45.56
C ALA A 249 -24.68 23.20 -47.07
#